data_AF-A0A1H0GKJ4-F1
#
_entry.id   AF-A0A1H0GKJ4-F1
#
_cell.length_a   1.000
_cell.length_b   1.000
_cell.length_c   1.000
_cell.angle_alpha   90.00
_cell.angle_beta   90.00
_cell.angle_gamma   90.00
#
_symmetry.space_group_name_H-M   'P 1'
#
loop_
_entity.id
_entity.type
_entity.pdbx_description
1 polymer ?
#
loop_
_entity_poly.entity_id
_entity_poly.type
_entity_poly.pdbx_seq_one_letter_code
_entity_poly.pdbx_strand_id
1 'polypeptide(L)'
;MKRTFLFLAAALTVSPAFAAGDLCDANLQKIDDSLKTETNNTTLDQRIGALRDKAAQEQAAGDTKACISTTTEALTMLEKQKGGGGNSGGTSN
;
A
#
# COMPACT_ATOMS: atom_id res chain seq x y z
N MET A 1 40.34 -21.82 -29.02
CA MET A 1 40.88 -20.95 -27.95
C MET A 1 39.89 -19.83 -27.66
N LYS A 2 39.55 -19.65 -26.38
CA LYS A 2 39.02 -18.45 -25.67
C LYS A 2 37.98 -17.58 -26.43
N ARG A 3 36.68 -17.74 -26.15
CA ARG A 3 35.89 -17.16 -25.04
C ARG A 3 35.77 -15.63 -25.09
N THR A 4 34.57 -15.15 -25.44
CA THR A 4 34.00 -13.91 -24.89
C THR A 4 32.47 -13.95 -25.05
N PHE A 5 31.79 -14.67 -24.17
CA PHE A 5 30.37 -14.42 -23.91
C PHE A 5 30.29 -13.11 -23.14
N LEU A 6 29.75 -12.08 -23.77
CA LEU A 6 29.54 -10.77 -23.17
C LEU A 6 28.21 -10.84 -22.40
N PHE A 7 28.27 -11.31 -21.15
CA PHE A 7 27.16 -11.18 -20.21
C PHE A 7 27.02 -9.70 -19.87
N LEU A 8 26.06 -9.02 -20.50
CA LEU A 8 25.47 -7.79 -19.96
C LEU A 8 24.71 -8.18 -18.68
N ALA A 9 25.45 -8.36 -17.59
CA ALA A 9 24.87 -8.22 -16.27
C ALA A 9 24.56 -6.73 -16.13
N ALA A 10 23.34 -6.34 -16.49
CA ALA A 10 22.78 -5.08 -16.02
C ALA A 10 23.01 -5.05 -14.52
N ALA A 11 23.81 -4.09 -14.05
CA ALA A 11 23.98 -3.86 -12.63
C ALA A 11 22.60 -3.54 -12.07
N LEU A 12 21.95 -4.54 -11.48
CA LEU A 12 20.90 -4.35 -10.50
C LEU A 12 21.56 -3.53 -9.40
N THR A 13 21.36 -2.22 -9.49
CA THR A 13 21.75 -1.26 -8.48
C THR A 13 21.23 -1.78 -7.16
N VAL A 14 22.14 -2.30 -6.34
CA VAL A 14 21.90 -2.70 -4.96
C VAL A 14 21.37 -1.48 -4.22
N SER A 15 20.06 -1.42 -4.10
CA SER A 15 19.36 -0.50 -3.23
C SER A 15 18.25 -1.31 -2.57
N PRO A 16 17.87 -1.00 -1.33
CA PRO A 16 16.88 -1.76 -0.55
C PRO A 16 15.43 -1.66 -1.10
N ALA A 17 15.26 -1.59 -2.43
CA ALA A 17 13.99 -1.63 -3.14
C ALA A 17 13.26 -2.96 -2.94
N PHE A 18 13.96 -4.06 -2.62
CA PHE A 18 13.32 -5.33 -2.28
C PHE A 18 12.57 -5.30 -0.95
N ALA A 19 12.96 -4.48 0.03
CA ALA A 19 12.22 -4.34 1.30
C ALA A 19 11.10 -3.29 1.20
N ALA A 20 11.34 -2.23 0.43
CA ALA A 20 10.35 -1.18 0.21
C ALA A 20 9.23 -1.65 -0.75
N GLY A 21 9.57 -2.42 -1.78
CA GLY A 21 8.60 -3.02 -2.70
C GLY A 21 7.69 -3.99 -1.98
N ASP A 22 8.28 -4.87 -1.17
CA ASP A 22 7.56 -5.83 -0.33
C ASP A 22 6.62 -5.14 0.67
N LEU A 23 7.02 -3.99 1.24
CA LEU A 23 6.15 -3.19 2.10
C LEU A 23 4.95 -2.58 1.34
N CYS A 24 5.18 -2.04 0.14
CA CYS A 24 4.11 -1.54 -0.74
C CYS A 24 3.12 -2.66 -1.07
N ASP A 25 3.62 -3.84 -1.47
CA ASP A 25 2.81 -5.03 -1.75
C ASP A 25 2.01 -5.49 -0.53
N ALA A 26 2.66 -5.61 0.62
CA ALA A 26 2.01 -6.00 1.86
C ALA A 26 0.92 -5.01 2.29
N ASN A 27 1.14 -3.72 2.09
CA ASN A 27 0.13 -2.71 2.41
C ASN A 27 -1.04 -2.74 1.41
N LEU A 28 -0.78 -2.90 0.11
CA LEU A 28 -1.83 -3.08 -0.91
C LEU A 28 -2.70 -4.28 -0.58
N GLN A 29 -2.10 -5.40 -0.20
CA GLN A 29 -2.85 -6.60 0.20
C GLN A 29 -3.74 -6.32 1.42
N LYS A 30 -3.21 -5.66 2.45
CA LYS A 30 -4.00 -5.29 3.64
C LYS A 30 -5.19 -4.39 3.30
N ILE A 31 -5.02 -3.45 2.37
CA ILE A 31 -6.10 -2.57 1.92
C ILE A 31 -7.16 -3.38 1.16
N ASP A 32 -6.75 -4.24 0.22
CA ASP A 32 -7.66 -5.11 -0.53
C ASP A 32 -8.44 -6.05 0.40
N ASP A 33 -7.76 -6.63 1.38
CA ASP A 33 -8.41 -7.50 2.37
C ASP A 33 -9.41 -6.71 3.21
N SER A 34 -9.07 -5.49 3.64
CA SER A 34 -9.98 -4.63 4.40
C SER A 34 -11.21 -4.25 3.58
N LEU A 35 -11.05 -3.84 2.32
CA LEU A 35 -12.17 -3.50 1.42
C LEU A 35 -13.07 -4.70 1.09
N LYS A 36 -12.52 -5.92 1.06
CA LYS A 36 -13.32 -7.14 0.89
C LYS A 36 -14.11 -7.52 2.15
N THR A 37 -13.55 -7.22 3.32
CA THR A 37 -14.15 -7.59 4.60
C THR A 37 -15.21 -6.57 5.04
N GLU A 38 -14.97 -5.29 4.77
CA GLU A 38 -15.90 -4.20 5.08
C GLU A 38 -16.96 -4.10 3.96
N THR A 39 -18.12 -4.74 4.17
CA THR A 39 -19.28 -4.66 3.23
C THR A 39 -20.05 -3.33 3.38
N ASN A 40 -19.38 -2.23 3.70
CA ASN A 40 -20.00 -0.94 3.91
C ASN A 40 -19.62 -0.04 2.73
N ASN A 41 -20.45 0.02 1.68
CA ASN A 41 -20.25 0.94 0.53
C ASN A 41 -20.35 2.42 0.96
N THR A 42 -19.42 2.90 1.78
CA THR A 42 -19.36 4.26 2.28
C THR A 42 -18.49 5.13 1.39
N THR A 43 -18.65 6.44 1.51
CA THR A 43 -17.76 7.42 0.86
C THR A 43 -16.29 7.23 1.27
N LEU A 44 -16.02 6.66 2.45
CA LEU A 44 -14.65 6.42 2.91
C LEU A 44 -14.02 5.25 2.18
N ASP A 45 -14.75 4.15 2.00
CA ASP A 45 -14.31 2.98 1.23
C ASP A 45 -13.99 3.34 -0.22
N GLN A 46 -14.79 4.23 -0.82
CA GLN A 46 -14.50 4.77 -2.16
C GLN A 46 -13.18 5.57 -2.21
N ARG A 47 -12.90 6.38 -1.18
CA ARG A 47 -11.62 7.11 -1.08
C ARG A 47 -10.44 6.16 -0.88
N ILE A 48 -10.60 5.14 -0.03
CA ILE A 48 -9.59 4.11 0.23
C ILE A 48 -9.31 3.33 -1.06
N GLY A 49 -10.34 2.95 -1.81
CA GLY A 49 -10.20 2.32 -3.13
C GLY A 49 -9.43 3.19 -4.13
N ALA A 50 -9.72 4.49 -4.20
CA ALA A 50 -8.98 5.41 -5.05
C ALA A 50 -7.49 5.53 -4.66
N LEU A 51 -7.17 5.54 -3.36
CA LEU A 51 -5.80 5.51 -2.87
C LEU A 51 -5.09 4.20 -3.21
N ARG A 52 -5.79 3.07 -3.09
CA ARG A 52 -5.29 1.75 -3.50
C ARG A 52 -4.93 1.72 -4.98
N ASP A 53 -5.79 2.23 -5.85
CA ASP A 53 -5.53 2.27 -7.29
C ASP A 53 -4.36 3.20 -7.64
N LYS A 54 -4.25 4.35 -6.98
CA LYS A 54 -3.10 5.27 -7.11
C LYS A 54 -1.79 4.60 -6.68
N ALA A 55 -1.80 3.90 -5.55
CA ALA A 55 -0.63 3.17 -5.06
C ALA A 55 -0.19 2.06 -6.02
N ALA A 56 -1.14 1.33 -6.62
CA ALA A 56 -0.83 0.31 -7.63
C ALA A 56 -0.18 0.92 -8.89
N GLN A 57 -0.63 2.11 -9.31
CA GLN A 57 0.00 2.85 -10.41
C GLN A 57 1.42 3.32 -10.03
N GLU A 58 1.62 3.82 -8.82
CA GLU A 58 2.94 4.23 -8.31
C GLU A 58 3.90 3.03 -8.25
N GLN A 59 3.43 1.87 -7.80
CA GLN A 59 4.19 0.62 -7.82
C GLN A 59 4.57 0.20 -9.24
N ALA A 60 3.61 0.20 -10.17
CA ALA A 60 3.84 -0.16 -11.57
C ALA A 60 4.81 0.81 -12.28
N ALA A 61 4.83 2.07 -11.85
CA ALA A 61 5.78 3.08 -12.32
C ALA A 61 7.17 2.96 -11.64
N GLY A 62 7.34 2.07 -10.67
CA GLY A 62 8.57 1.91 -9.89
C GLY A 62 8.77 2.97 -8.79
N ASP A 63 7.76 3.80 -8.51
CA ASP A 63 7.79 4.79 -7.42
C ASP A 63 7.35 4.14 -6.10
N THR A 64 8.21 3.26 -5.60
CA THR A 64 7.97 2.49 -4.38
C THR A 64 7.74 3.39 -3.15
N LYS A 65 8.40 4.56 -3.08
CA LYS A 65 8.25 5.47 -1.96
C LYS A 65 6.89 6.15 -1.97
N ALA A 66 6.42 6.59 -3.14
CA ALA A 66 5.07 7.11 -3.28
C ALA A 66 4.03 6.03 -2.94
N CYS A 67 4.20 4.80 -3.43
CA CYS A 67 3.30 3.70 -3.08
C CYS A 67 3.22 3.49 -1.55
N ILE A 68 4.35 3.41 -0.85
CA ILE A 68 4.35 3.25 0.61
C ILE A 68 3.60 4.40 1.29
N SER A 69 3.84 5.64 0.85
CA SER A 69 3.17 6.82 1.41
C SER A 69 1.65 6.75 1.18
N THR A 70 1.21 6.51 -0.05
CA THR A 70 -0.20 6.43 -0.44
C THR A 70 -0.91 5.28 0.29
N THR A 71 -0.28 4.10 0.37
CA THR A 71 -0.86 2.95 1.08
C THR A 71 -0.92 3.15 2.59
N THR A 72 0.07 3.80 3.19
CA THR A 72 0.05 4.14 4.63
C THR A 72 -1.08 5.10 4.96
N GLU A 73 -1.36 6.08 4.09
CA GLU A 73 -2.50 6.97 4.22
C GLU A 73 -3.84 6.19 4.18
N ALA A 74 -3.99 5.29 3.22
CA ALA A 74 -5.18 4.45 3.10
C ALA A 74 -5.40 3.57 4.35
N LEU A 75 -4.34 2.93 4.85
CA LEU A 75 -4.39 2.13 6.09
C LEU A 75 -4.76 2.99 7.31
N THR A 76 -4.22 4.21 7.42
CA THR A 76 -4.59 5.13 8.50
C THR A 76 -6.08 5.48 8.47
N MET A 77 -6.67 5.62 7.28
CA MET A 77 -8.12 5.84 7.14
C MET A 77 -8.93 4.63 7.59
N LEU A 78 -8.52 3.42 7.19
CA LEU A 78 -9.13 2.16 7.64
C LEU A 78 -9.07 2.00 9.17
N GLU A 79 -7.92 2.31 9.78
CA GLU A 79 -7.76 2.27 11.23
C GLU A 79 -8.67 3.26 11.95
N LYS A 80 -8.79 4.49 11.43
CA LYS A 80 -9.74 5.49 11.96
C LYS A 80 -11.19 5.06 11.80
N GLN A 81 -11.53 4.36 10.73
CA GLN A 81 -12.86 3.82 10.51
C GLN A 81 -13.19 2.73 11.54
N LYS A 82 -12.24 1.80 11.79
CA LYS A 82 -12.38 0.75 12.81
C LYS A 82 -12.37 1.30 14.24
N GLY A 83 -11.57 2.34 14.51
CA GLY A 83 -11.46 3.00 15.82
C GLY A 83 -12.58 4.02 16.12
N GLY A 84 -13.31 4.47 15.10
CA GLY A 84 -14.43 5.42 15.22
C GLY A 84 -15.70 4.85 15.86
N GLY A 85 -15.73 3.54 16.17
CA GLY A 85 -16.80 2.88 16.91
C GLY A 85 -16.54 2.72 18.42
N GLY A 86 -15.50 3.35 18.97
CA GLY A 86 -15.03 3.05 20.33
C GLY A 86 -14.41 4.21 21.10
N ASN A 87 -15.09 5.34 21.22
CA ASN A 87 -14.99 6.18 22.42
C ASN A 87 -16.27 7.00 22.65
N SER A 88 -17.18 6.43 23.44
CA SER A 88 -17.58 7.03 24.71
C SER A 88 -17.73 8.57 24.74
N GLY A 89 -18.78 9.07 24.09
CA GLY A 89 -19.50 10.24 24.57
C GLY A 89 -20.54 9.78 25.58
N GLY A 90 -20.11 9.55 26.83
CA GLY A 90 -21.00 9.18 27.91
C GLY A 90 -22.07 10.25 28.13
N THR A 91 -23.32 9.88 27.90
CA THR A 91 -24.44 10.42 28.67
C THR A 91 -24.17 10.12 30.14
N SER A 92 -23.94 11.15 30.95
CA SER A 92 -24.07 11.08 32.42
C SER A 92 -24.34 12.48 32.94
N ASN A 93 -25.61 12.69 33.33
CA ASN A 93 -26.23 13.79 34.09
C ASN A 93 -25.73 15.23 33.87
#